data_AF-A0A0C3GEQ5-F1
#
_entry.id   AF-A0A0C3GEQ5-F1
#
_cell.length_a   1.000
_cell.length_b   1.000
_cell.length_c   1.000
_cell.angle_alpha   90.00
_cell.angle_beta   90.00
_cell.angle_gamma   90.00
#
_symmetry.space_group_name_H-M   'P 1'
#
loop_
_entity.id
_entity.type
_entity.pdbx_description
1 polymer ?
#
loop_
_entity_poly.entity_id
_entity_poly.type
_entity_poly.pdbx_seq_one_letter_code
_entity_poly.pdbx_strand_id
1 'polypeptide(L)'
;TNHIATLSLDKITPAEVFKRQVKPGLQDTNYSPDISHLYVLGYKVYINIPKERQVKSTKLAPYIEEGYLVGFKGSKIYCIYLLGRAQKIV
;
A
#
# COMPACT_ATOMS: atom_id res chain seq x y z
N THR A 1 26.36 -16.90 -23.68
CA THR A 1 26.57 -15.76 -22.76
C THR A 1 26.07 -14.51 -23.45
N ASN A 2 24.81 -14.13 -23.21
CA ASN A 2 24.19 -12.99 -23.90
C ASN A 2 24.67 -11.69 -23.24
N HIS A 3 25.77 -11.16 -23.77
CA HIS A 3 26.23 -9.81 -23.54
C HIS A 3 25.19 -8.88 -24.21
N ILE A 4 24.19 -8.43 -23.45
CA ILE A 4 23.15 -7.54 -23.97
C ILE A 4 23.85 -6.24 -24.36
N ALA A 5 23.91 -6.03 -25.67
CA ALA A 5 24.34 -4.81 -26.30
C ALA A 5 23.40 -3.67 -25.89
N THR A 6 23.82 -2.85 -24.95
CA THR A 6 23.28 -1.51 -24.77
C THR A 6 24.44 -0.55 -24.69
N LEU A 7 24.98 -0.25 -25.87
CA LEU A 7 25.74 0.98 -26.09
C LEU A 7 24.71 2.11 -25.99
N SER A 8 24.67 2.75 -24.83
CA SER A 8 23.81 3.86 -24.48
C SER A 8 24.10 5.04 -25.41
N LEU A 9 23.35 5.17 -26.51
CA LEU A 9 23.52 6.31 -27.40
C LEU A 9 22.92 7.60 -26.80
N ASP A 10 21.96 7.49 -25.86
CA ASP A 10 21.20 8.66 -25.37
C ASP A 10 20.90 8.69 -23.85
N LYS A 11 21.53 7.85 -23.02
CA LYS A 11 21.18 7.68 -21.58
C LYS A 11 19.71 7.32 -21.30
N ILE A 12 19.01 6.77 -22.29
CA ILE A 12 17.61 6.38 -22.18
C ILE A 12 17.55 4.91 -21.76
N THR A 13 16.72 4.59 -20.77
CA THR A 13 16.54 3.19 -20.34
C THR A 13 15.75 2.40 -21.40
N PRO A 14 15.98 1.08 -21.56
CA PRO A 14 15.19 0.27 -22.50
C PRO A 14 13.67 0.37 -22.29
N ALA A 15 13.24 0.57 -21.03
CA ALA A 15 11.84 0.83 -20.69
C ALA A 15 11.32 2.14 -21.27
N GLU A 16 12.11 3.22 -21.24
CA GLU A 16 11.76 4.51 -21.85
C GLU A 16 11.70 4.41 -23.39
N VAL A 17 12.60 3.66 -24.03
CA VAL A 17 12.55 3.42 -25.49
C VAL A 17 11.25 2.71 -25.88
N PHE A 18 10.90 1.64 -25.17
CA PHE A 18 9.66 0.91 -25.41
C PHE A 18 8.42 1.80 -25.19
N LYS A 19 8.41 2.62 -24.13
CA LYS A 19 7.32 3.58 -23.85
C LYS A 19 7.13 4.58 -24.99
N ARG A 20 8.23 5.15 -25.53
CA ARG A 20 8.20 6.08 -26.67
C ARG A 20 7.66 5.45 -27.95
N GLN A 21 7.95 4.16 -28.18
CA GLN A 21 7.45 3.42 -29.34
C GLN A 21 5.94 3.12 -29.24
N VAL A 22 5.45 2.77 -28.05
CA VAL A 22 4.04 2.37 -27.85
C VAL A 22 3.09 3.57 -27.86
N LYS A 23 3.50 4.72 -27.33
CA LYS A 23 2.72 5.97 -27.39
C LYS A 23 3.63 7.20 -27.58
N PRO A 24 3.94 7.59 -28.83
CA PRO A 24 4.74 8.79 -29.08
C PRO A 24 3.95 10.04 -28.64
N GLY A 25 4.53 10.83 -27.72
CA GLY A 25 3.98 12.11 -27.26
C GLY A 25 3.28 12.09 -25.88
N LEU A 26 3.21 10.94 -25.20
CA LEU A 26 2.68 10.87 -23.83
C LEU A 26 3.76 11.25 -22.81
N GLN A 27 3.50 12.24 -21.95
CA GLN A 27 4.42 12.63 -20.87
C GLN A 27 4.62 11.46 -19.88
N ASP A 28 5.84 11.30 -19.37
CA ASP A 28 6.27 10.19 -18.49
C ASP A 28 5.46 10.07 -17.19
N THR A 29 4.72 11.11 -16.81
CA THR A 29 3.87 11.19 -15.62
C THR A 29 2.69 10.20 -15.63
N ASN A 30 2.28 9.68 -16.79
CA ASN A 30 1.11 8.80 -16.93
C ASN A 30 1.41 7.30 -16.80
N TYR A 31 2.64 6.91 -16.46
CA TYR A 31 3.06 5.51 -16.33
C TYR A 31 3.35 5.06 -14.91
N SER A 32 2.96 5.84 -13.90
CA SER A 32 3.11 5.40 -12.51
C SER A 32 2.19 4.20 -12.28
N PRO A 33 2.73 3.03 -11.90
CA PRO A 33 1.88 1.90 -11.53
C PRO A 33 1.03 2.32 -10.32
N ASP A 34 -0.26 2.00 -10.35
CA ASP A 34 -1.12 2.24 -9.21
C ASP A 34 -0.71 1.31 -8.05
N ILE A 35 0.04 1.88 -7.10
CA ILE A 35 0.51 1.20 -5.88
C ILE A 35 -0.41 1.47 -4.69
N SER A 36 -1.57 2.08 -4.88
CA SER A 36 -2.49 2.44 -3.79
C SER A 36 -2.98 1.23 -2.99
N HIS A 37 -2.89 0.03 -3.56
CA HIS A 37 -3.23 -1.24 -2.94
C HIS A 37 -2.10 -1.82 -2.06
N LEU A 38 -0.88 -1.26 -2.12
CA LEU A 38 0.24 -1.70 -1.31
C LEU A 38 0.20 -0.97 0.04
N TYR A 39 -0.18 -1.71 1.08
CA TYR A 39 -0.11 -1.18 2.43
C TYR A 39 1.33 -1.20 2.95
N VAL A 40 1.88 -0.03 3.20
CA VAL A 40 3.20 0.13 3.81
C VAL A 40 3.07 0.02 5.34
N LEU A 41 4.11 -0.49 6.02
CA LEU A 41 4.16 -0.45 7.48
C LEU A 41 4.06 1.00 7.98
N GLY A 42 3.33 1.20 9.08
CA GLY A 42 2.98 2.51 9.61
C GLY A 42 1.77 3.17 8.94
N TYR A 43 1.15 2.55 7.94
CA TYR A 43 -0.08 3.06 7.34
C TYR A 43 -1.24 3.09 8.35
N LYS A 44 -2.01 4.18 8.36
CA LYS A 44 -3.20 4.33 9.20
C LYS A 44 -4.32 3.45 8.68
N VAL A 45 -4.82 2.56 9.52
CA VAL A 45 -5.88 1.61 9.18
C VAL A 45 -7.12 1.86 10.05
N TYR A 46 -8.27 1.56 9.47
CA TYR A 46 -9.58 1.70 10.10
C TYR A 46 -10.19 0.31 10.26
N ILE A 47 -10.44 -0.12 11.49
CA ILE A 47 -10.97 -1.44 11.82
C ILE A 47 -12.43 -1.29 12.23
N ASN A 48 -13.31 -2.07 11.62
CA ASN A 48 -14.71 -2.15 12.05
C ASN A 48 -14.82 -2.82 13.42
N ILE A 49 -15.50 -2.18 14.37
CA ILE A 49 -15.73 -2.74 15.70
C ILE A 49 -16.81 -3.84 15.58
N PRO A 50 -16.58 -5.07 16.06
CA PRO A 50 -17.59 -6.12 16.07
C PRO A 50 -18.87 -5.67 16.77
N LYS A 51 -20.05 -6.08 16.27
CA LYS A 51 -21.36 -5.64 16.78
C LYS A 51 -21.54 -5.92 18.28
N GLU A 52 -20.91 -6.98 18.79
CA GLU A 52 -20.96 -7.38 20.19
C GLU A 52 -20.23 -6.39 21.11
N ARG A 53 -19.25 -5.67 20.57
CA ARG A 53 -18.44 -4.66 21.29
C ARG A 53 -18.95 -3.23 21.08
N GLN A 54 -19.89 -3.01 20.17
CA GLN A 54 -20.46 -1.69 19.94
C GLN A 54 -21.37 -1.30 21.11
N VAL A 55 -21.26 -0.04 21.54
CA VAL A 55 -22.14 0.51 22.58
C VAL A 55 -23.57 0.57 22.04
N LYS A 56 -24.47 -0.21 22.64
CA LYS A 56 -25.87 -0.25 22.22
C LYS A 56 -26.56 1.08 22.51
N SER A 57 -27.44 1.50 21.61
CA SER A 57 -28.32 2.66 21.78
C SER A 57 -27.63 4.04 21.90
N THR A 58 -26.39 4.18 21.43
CA THR A 58 -25.70 5.49 21.35
C THR A 58 -25.50 5.89 19.89
N LYS A 59 -26.22 6.90 19.41
CA LYS A 59 -26.23 7.31 18.00
C LYS A 59 -24.90 7.92 17.51
N LEU A 60 -24.07 8.41 18.43
CA LEU A 60 -22.79 9.09 18.14
C LEU A 60 -21.56 8.27 18.54
N ALA A 61 -21.73 7.02 18.98
CA ALA A 61 -20.60 6.18 19.33
C ALA A 61 -19.82 5.78 18.06
N PRO A 62 -18.47 5.77 18.12
CA PRO A 62 -17.68 5.34 16.98
C PRO A 62 -17.92 3.86 16.68
N TYR A 63 -18.08 3.55 15.38
CA TYR A 63 -18.20 2.18 14.86
C TYR A 63 -16.86 1.61 14.37
N ILE A 64 -15.83 2.46 14.35
CA ILE A 64 -14.53 2.20 13.75
C ILE A 64 -13.45 2.55 14.77
N GLU A 65 -12.42 1.71 14.84
CA GLU A 65 -11.19 1.95 15.57
C GLU A 65 -10.06 2.33 14.61
N GLU A 66 -9.25 3.29 15.02
CA GLU A 66 -8.04 3.67 14.29
C GLU A 66 -6.83 2.89 14.80
N GLY A 67 -5.98 2.45 13.88
CA GLY A 67 -4.74 1.77 14.19
C GLY A 67 -3.65 2.01 13.15
N TYR A 68 -2.51 1.38 13.39
CA TYR A 68 -1.37 1.41 12.48
C TYR A 68 -0.97 0.00 12.09
N LEU A 69 -0.73 -0.22 10.80
CA LEU A 69 -0.23 -1.48 10.31
C LEU A 69 1.23 -1.68 10.76
N VAL A 70 1.50 -2.73 11.53
CA VAL A 70 2.85 -3.01 12.08
C VAL A 70 3.48 -4.26 11.49
N GLY A 71 2.72 -5.09 10.78
CA GLY A 71 3.27 -6.27 10.14
C GLY A 71 2.23 -7.12 9.44
N PHE A 72 2.69 -8.27 8.93
CA PHE A 72 1.86 -9.26 8.28
C PHE A 72 2.26 -10.64 8.77
N LYS A 73 1.27 -11.52 8.98
CA LYS A 73 1.48 -12.94 9.25
C LYS A 73 0.97 -13.74 8.05
N GLY A 74 1.87 -14.08 7.12
CA GLY A 74 1.50 -14.68 5.84
C GLY A 74 0.86 -13.67 4.89
N SER A 75 0.01 -14.14 3.97
CA SER A 75 -0.52 -13.30 2.87
C SER A 75 -1.79 -12.53 3.19
N LYS A 76 -2.51 -12.87 4.27
CA LYS A 76 -3.86 -12.34 4.55
C LYS A 76 -4.08 -11.83 5.98
N ILE A 77 -3.12 -12.02 6.87
CA ILE A 77 -3.26 -11.63 8.28
C ILE A 77 -2.46 -10.34 8.49
N TYR A 78 -3.17 -9.24 8.73
CA TYR A 78 -2.58 -7.94 9.02
C TYR A 78 -2.39 -7.82 10.54
N CYS A 79 -1.18 -7.51 10.97
CA CYS A 79 -0.88 -7.18 12.36
C CYS A 79 -1.06 -5.67 12.54
N ILE A 80 -2.03 -5.28 13.38
CA ILE A 80 -2.40 -3.88 13.56
C ILE A 80 -2.19 -3.49 15.03
N TYR A 81 -1.49 -2.39 15.24
CA TYR A 81 -1.39 -1.74 16.53
C TYR A 81 -2.57 -0.78 16.72
N LEU A 82 -3.33 -0.97 17.80
CA LEU A 82 -4.47 -0.14 18.15
C LEU A 82 -4.11 0.81 19.28
N LEU A 83 -4.23 2.10 19.05
CA LEU A 83 -4.00 3.13 20.08
C LEU A 83 -5.02 2.95 21.21
N GLY A 84 -4.53 2.86 22.45
CA GLY A 84 -5.38 2.68 23.65
C GLY A 84 -5.70 1.24 24.02
N ARG A 85 -5.35 0.26 23.17
CA ARG A 85 -5.34 -1.16 23.54
C ARG A 85 -3.90 -1.59 23.82
N ALA A 86 -3.39 -1.19 24.98
CA ALA A 86 -2.15 -1.76 25.49
C ALA A 86 -2.34 -3.27 25.68
N GLN A 87 -1.86 -4.08 24.74
CA GLN A 87 -1.75 -5.51 24.96
C GLN A 87 -0.65 -5.70 25.99
N LYS A 88 -0.94 -6.41 27.09
CA LYS A 88 0.11 -7.02 27.91
C LYS A 88 0.92 -7.90 26.96
N ILE A 89 2.16 -7.52 26.73
CA ILE A 89 3.17 -8.41 26.16
C ILE A 89 3.35 -9.49 27.24
N VAL A 90 2.77 -10.67 27.02
CA VAL A 90 3.02 -11.89 27.79
C VAL A 90 4.00 -12.73 27.00
#